data_AF-A0A4V3HZX9-F1
#
_entry.id   AF-A0A4V3HZX9-F1
#
_cell.length_a   1.000
_cell.length_b   1.000
_cell.length_c   1.000
_cell.angle_alpha   90.00
_cell.angle_beta   90.00
_cell.angle_gamma   90.00
#
_symmetry.space_group_name_H-M   'P 1'
#
loop_
_entity.id
_entity.type
_entity.pdbx_description
1 polymer ?
#
loop_
_entity_poly.entity_id
_entity_poly.type
_entity_poly.pdbx_seq_one_letter_code
_entity_poly.pdbx_strand_id
1 'polypeptide(L)'
;MRVLRFLAVVAVLAAIGITFPSVSQADTAIEAESMSYSNGGGGTWADGSASGGTLLGLYGQNAVATNTVWLQASSRIVIRARGQQCLGAPAMRVSVDNAAVGNFTVSANTLTEYSVDLSIAEGSHSITITNSAAYNTLFCGRMLVLDKVTVVWTSPTTTTPPTTVPPTATTIPTTQPSDCVVNEYQASYYNNTVLSGDPVVRQCETSVGGNFRSAAPASGVNASNWGAQYVGTIRFPVSGNYVFSADTGNMAVRVWLDGQLVIDKGAVSWGRNLAAKNVTAGDHTVQVAFWKASGDSFEFFSVSQMGPGAASTNGNYYAADSFWNTPIPADAQIDPRSDGWVAMLGNQNGISLNSSTWTQPIYVAPPGTPTRAIRITNSSRNLTVPYLSSYKASPDGDSALIIVDQAKGCAYELEMFNNSSSAVASASYHAYTGTGGHTSGPAHSGGELSWLAGLIRSAEVNSGGINHALRYALPIGSPRFVYPGTRSDGSTPGGIPQGTRMRLDPSLDLDQFSLTPFQRMVAVALQNYGGYNADTAGVLAVATENTAASAPFNLSLSGLPQALIQHLQFLKPTVTSTDIRLDEQADQTCAQQQ
;
A
#
# COMPACT_ATOMS: atom_id res chain seq x y z
N MET A 1 -52.87 -46.99 -13.84
CA MET A 1 -52.57 -47.48 -15.21
C MET A 1 -52.98 -46.40 -16.19
N ARG A 2 -52.13 -46.11 -17.19
CA ARG A 2 -52.27 -45.20 -18.35
C ARG A 2 -51.79 -43.73 -18.27
N VAL A 3 -51.27 -43.34 -19.43
CA VAL A 3 -50.35 -42.26 -19.86
C VAL A 3 -51.09 -41.30 -20.80
N LEU A 4 -50.57 -40.07 -20.98
CA LEU A 4 -50.46 -39.19 -22.19
C LEU A 4 -50.89 -37.73 -21.89
N ARG A 5 -49.99 -36.74 -21.96
CA ARG A 5 -49.39 -35.98 -23.10
C ARG A 5 -50.30 -34.86 -23.66
N PHE A 6 -49.81 -33.61 -23.58
CA PHE A 6 -50.30 -32.45 -24.34
C PHE A 6 -49.21 -31.96 -25.31
N LEU A 7 -49.64 -31.63 -26.54
CA LEU A 7 -48.85 -31.09 -27.66
C LEU A 7 -48.46 -29.62 -27.43
N ALA A 8 -47.30 -29.21 -27.95
CA ALA A 8 -46.92 -27.81 -28.17
C ALA A 8 -46.83 -27.51 -29.68
N VAL A 9 -47.35 -26.34 -30.08
CA VAL A 9 -47.38 -25.80 -31.45
C VAL A 9 -46.10 -25.00 -31.70
N VAL A 10 -45.46 -25.20 -32.86
CA VAL A 10 -44.30 -24.43 -33.34
C VAL A 10 -44.78 -23.36 -34.32
N ALA A 11 -44.39 -22.10 -34.11
CA ALA A 11 -44.55 -21.01 -35.06
C ALA A 11 -43.23 -20.75 -35.80
N VAL A 12 -43.30 -20.63 -37.13
CA VAL A 12 -42.17 -20.32 -38.02
C VAL A 12 -42.23 -18.83 -38.35
N LEU A 13 -41.13 -18.10 -38.11
CA LEU A 13 -40.91 -16.72 -38.56
C LEU A 13 -39.78 -16.70 -39.59
N ALA A 14 -40.09 -16.26 -40.81
CA ALA A 14 -39.15 -16.05 -41.89
C ALA A 14 -38.44 -14.70 -41.73
N ALA A 15 -37.11 -14.70 -41.72
CA ALA A 15 -36.29 -13.50 -41.63
C ALA A 15 -36.10 -12.86 -43.01
N ILE A 16 -36.54 -11.60 -43.15
CA ILE A 16 -36.22 -10.72 -44.27
C ILE A 16 -34.79 -10.20 -44.05
N GLY A 17 -33.89 -10.48 -44.99
CA GLY A 17 -32.50 -10.02 -44.94
C GLY A 17 -32.40 -8.51 -45.18
N ILE A 18 -32.25 -7.75 -44.11
CA ILE A 18 -31.78 -6.36 -44.16
C ILE A 18 -30.25 -6.43 -44.14
N THR A 19 -29.60 -6.17 -45.28
CA THR A 19 -28.15 -5.99 -45.33
C THR A 19 -27.79 -4.64 -44.72
N PHE A 20 -27.27 -4.65 -43.50
CA PHE A 20 -26.55 -3.50 -42.97
C PHE A 20 -25.21 -3.38 -43.70
N PRO A 21 -24.77 -2.18 -44.10
CA PRO A 21 -23.39 -2.01 -44.55
C PRO A 21 -22.46 -2.44 -43.42
N SER A 22 -21.57 -3.38 -43.71
CA SER A 22 -20.50 -3.81 -42.80
C SER A 22 -19.59 -2.62 -42.51
N VAL A 23 -19.67 -2.06 -41.30
CA VAL A 23 -18.73 -1.03 -40.83
C VAL A 23 -17.33 -1.65 -40.84
N SER A 24 -16.35 -1.02 -41.51
CA SER A 24 -14.98 -1.56 -41.50
C SER A 24 -14.42 -1.50 -40.09
N GLN A 25 -14.09 -2.66 -39.52
CA GLN A 25 -13.46 -2.77 -38.20
C GLN A 25 -11.97 -2.41 -38.34
N ALA A 26 -11.57 -1.31 -37.72
CA ALA A 26 -10.22 -0.77 -37.82
C ALA A 26 -9.88 0.02 -36.54
N ASP A 27 -8.59 0.33 -36.37
CA ASP A 27 -8.14 1.22 -35.32
C ASP A 27 -8.87 2.57 -35.38
N THR A 28 -9.25 3.08 -34.22
CA THR A 28 -9.90 4.38 -34.12
C THR A 28 -8.86 5.46 -33.92
N ALA A 29 -8.60 6.25 -34.96
CA ALA A 29 -7.72 7.41 -34.89
C ALA A 29 -8.51 8.68 -34.54
N ILE A 30 -8.01 9.43 -33.56
CA ILE A 30 -8.53 10.71 -33.11
C ILE A 30 -7.39 11.73 -33.26
N GLU A 31 -7.49 12.61 -34.25
CA GLU A 31 -6.56 13.73 -34.39
C GLU A 31 -6.73 14.67 -33.18
N ALA A 32 -5.62 15.09 -32.56
CA ALA A 32 -5.66 15.77 -31.28
C ALA A 32 -6.39 17.12 -31.37
N GLU A 33 -6.29 17.82 -32.51
CA GLU A 33 -7.01 19.07 -32.80
C GLU A 33 -8.54 18.91 -32.84
N SER A 34 -9.05 17.69 -32.95
CA SER A 34 -10.49 17.40 -32.89
C SER A 34 -11.01 17.17 -31.47
N MET A 35 -10.13 17.08 -30.47
CA MET A 35 -10.52 16.88 -29.07
C MET A 35 -11.01 18.19 -28.44
N SER A 36 -11.99 18.10 -27.55
CA SER A 36 -12.38 19.24 -26.71
C SER A 36 -11.33 19.47 -25.63
N TYR A 37 -10.74 20.67 -25.59
CA TYR A 37 -9.70 21.01 -24.60
C TYR A 37 -10.07 22.22 -23.75
N SER A 38 -9.43 22.33 -22.58
CA SER A 38 -9.72 23.39 -21.60
C SER A 38 -9.40 24.80 -22.13
N ASN A 39 -10.39 25.70 -22.15
CA ASN A 39 -10.22 27.10 -22.55
C ASN A 39 -9.20 27.82 -21.64
N GLY A 40 -8.21 28.47 -22.25
CA GLY A 40 -7.11 29.16 -21.52
C GLY A 40 -5.96 28.24 -21.07
N GLY A 41 -6.05 26.92 -21.32
CA GLY A 41 -5.03 25.92 -20.97
C GLY A 41 -4.49 25.11 -22.15
N GLY A 42 -4.99 25.34 -23.37
CA GLY A 42 -4.51 24.67 -24.59
C GLY A 42 -4.79 25.46 -25.86
N GLY A 43 -4.24 25.03 -26.99
CA GLY A 43 -4.43 25.66 -28.29
C GLY A 43 -3.79 24.89 -29.44
N THR A 44 -4.20 25.20 -30.67
CA THR A 44 -3.76 24.48 -31.87
C THR A 44 -2.95 25.36 -32.81
N TRP A 45 -2.02 24.77 -33.57
CA TRP A 45 -1.25 25.46 -34.61
C TRP A 45 -0.86 24.51 -35.74
N ALA A 46 -0.66 25.06 -36.94
CA ALA A 46 -0.24 24.30 -38.12
C ALA A 46 1.22 23.82 -37.97
N ASP A 47 1.47 22.55 -38.30
CA ASP A 47 2.80 21.94 -38.25
C ASP A 47 2.90 20.83 -39.29
N GLY A 48 3.90 20.89 -40.16
CA GLY A 48 4.07 19.92 -41.25
C GLY A 48 4.45 18.49 -40.80
N SER A 49 4.77 18.29 -39.51
CA SER A 49 5.06 16.97 -38.93
C SER A 49 3.84 16.25 -38.36
N ALA A 50 2.71 16.95 -38.22
CA ALA A 50 1.45 16.44 -37.69
C ALA A 50 0.67 15.60 -38.71
N SER A 51 -0.04 14.55 -38.28
CA SER A 51 -0.82 13.69 -39.18
C SER A 51 -1.99 14.42 -39.84
N GLY A 52 -2.63 15.36 -39.13
CA GLY A 52 -3.68 16.26 -39.66
C GLY A 52 -3.17 17.63 -40.12
N GLY A 53 -1.84 17.86 -40.11
CA GLY A 53 -1.24 19.18 -40.39
C GLY A 53 -1.41 20.21 -39.28
N THR A 54 -2.01 19.84 -38.14
CA THR A 54 -2.24 20.68 -36.96
C THR A 54 -1.86 19.91 -35.69
N LEU A 55 -1.18 20.56 -34.74
CA LEU A 55 -0.92 20.00 -33.40
C LEU A 55 -1.83 20.64 -32.36
N LEU A 56 -2.11 19.91 -31.28
CA LEU A 56 -2.75 20.44 -30.07
C LEU A 56 -1.74 20.54 -28.93
N GLY A 57 -1.54 21.73 -28.39
CA GLY A 57 -0.74 21.93 -27.18
C GLY A 57 -1.61 22.09 -25.93
N LEU A 58 -1.17 21.46 -24.84
CA LEU A 58 -1.71 21.63 -23.50
C LEU A 58 -0.67 22.34 -22.64
N TYR A 59 -0.94 23.61 -22.35
CA TYR A 59 -0.01 24.55 -21.73
C TYR A 59 -0.28 24.74 -20.24
N GLY A 60 -1.53 24.61 -19.80
CA GLY A 60 -1.92 24.84 -18.41
C GLY A 60 -1.64 23.65 -17.49
N GLN A 61 -1.43 23.91 -16.21
CA GLN A 61 -1.32 22.85 -15.20
C GLN A 61 -2.67 22.12 -15.14
N ASN A 62 -2.64 20.81 -15.35
CA ASN A 62 -3.82 19.94 -15.49
C ASN A 62 -4.74 20.34 -16.66
N ALA A 63 -4.22 21.03 -17.68
CA ALA A 63 -4.97 21.23 -18.92
C ALA A 63 -5.28 19.87 -19.56
N VAL A 64 -6.49 19.73 -20.07
CA VAL A 64 -7.01 18.46 -20.60
C VAL A 64 -7.43 18.60 -22.06
N ALA A 65 -7.32 17.50 -22.81
CA ALA A 65 -7.92 17.26 -24.11
C ALA A 65 -8.77 15.98 -24.01
N THR A 66 -10.06 16.05 -24.30
CA THR A 66 -10.99 14.93 -24.17
C THR A 66 -11.80 14.74 -25.44
N ASN A 67 -12.01 13.49 -25.83
CA ASN A 67 -12.95 13.11 -26.87
C ASN A 67 -13.79 11.93 -26.36
N THR A 68 -15.09 11.94 -26.64
CA THR A 68 -15.95 10.78 -26.39
C THR A 68 -16.22 10.10 -27.71
N VAL A 69 -15.82 8.84 -27.80
CA VAL A 69 -15.85 8.07 -29.03
C VAL A 69 -16.47 6.71 -28.76
N TRP A 70 -17.24 6.22 -29.72
CA TRP A 70 -17.68 4.84 -29.70
C TRP A 70 -16.51 3.97 -30.16
N LEU A 71 -16.11 2.99 -29.35
CA LEU A 71 -15.01 2.08 -29.63
C LEU A 71 -15.51 0.64 -29.75
N GLN A 72 -14.94 -0.09 -30.72
CA GLN A 72 -15.02 -1.54 -30.72
C GLN A 72 -14.17 -2.07 -29.56
N ALA A 73 -14.29 -3.36 -29.21
CA ALA A 73 -13.38 -3.95 -28.24
C ALA A 73 -11.92 -3.71 -28.66
N SER A 74 -11.12 -3.12 -27.78
CA SER A 74 -9.79 -2.57 -28.09
C SER A 74 -8.75 -2.96 -27.04
N SER A 75 -7.47 -3.04 -27.43
CA SER A 75 -6.38 -3.56 -26.57
C SER A 75 -5.29 -2.56 -26.23
N ARG A 76 -5.27 -1.40 -26.88
CA ARG A 76 -4.17 -0.44 -26.72
C ARG A 76 -4.61 0.97 -27.09
N ILE A 77 -4.06 1.96 -26.41
CA ILE A 77 -4.06 3.36 -26.85
C ILE A 77 -2.63 3.74 -27.19
N VAL A 78 -2.42 4.34 -28.36
CA VAL A 78 -1.15 4.92 -28.81
C VAL A 78 -1.32 6.42 -28.96
N ILE A 79 -0.48 7.21 -28.31
CA ILE A 79 -0.49 8.67 -28.34
C ILE A 79 0.79 9.15 -29.01
N ARG A 80 0.67 9.84 -30.14
CA ARG A 80 1.78 10.52 -30.80
C ARG A 80 1.91 11.92 -30.19
N ALA A 81 3.00 12.16 -29.46
CA ALA A 81 3.20 13.39 -28.68
C ALA A 81 4.68 13.79 -28.57
N ARG A 82 4.94 15.04 -28.21
CA ARG A 82 6.26 15.55 -27.80
C ARG A 82 6.14 16.52 -26.63
N GLY A 83 7.24 16.73 -25.92
CA GLY A 83 7.31 17.68 -24.82
C GLY A 83 8.13 18.89 -25.19
N GLN A 84 7.58 20.08 -24.93
CA GLN A 84 8.37 21.30 -24.84
C GLN A 84 8.93 21.38 -23.41
N GLN A 85 10.26 21.37 -23.31
CA GLN A 85 10.97 21.29 -22.03
C GLN A 85 11.08 22.66 -21.38
N CYS A 86 10.88 22.73 -20.07
CA CYS A 86 11.14 23.93 -19.28
C CYS A 86 11.28 23.57 -17.80
N LEU A 87 12.51 23.62 -17.26
CA LEU A 87 12.81 23.10 -15.91
C LEU A 87 12.31 21.65 -15.73
N GLY A 88 12.53 20.82 -16.76
CA GLY A 88 12.05 19.44 -16.85
C GLY A 88 11.02 19.22 -17.95
N ALA A 89 10.58 17.97 -18.08
CA ALA A 89 9.63 17.51 -19.09
C ALA A 89 8.18 17.60 -18.61
N PRO A 90 7.21 17.85 -19.51
CA PRO A 90 5.80 17.74 -19.17
C PRO A 90 5.42 16.29 -18.85
N ALA A 91 4.38 16.12 -18.05
CA ALA A 91 3.86 14.81 -17.65
C ALA A 91 2.47 14.57 -18.26
N MET A 92 2.39 13.61 -19.18
CA MET A 92 1.16 13.22 -19.87
C MET A 92 0.45 12.11 -19.12
N ARG A 93 -0.73 12.41 -18.56
CA ARG A 93 -1.65 11.41 -17.99
C ARG A 93 -2.73 11.07 -19.02
N VAL A 94 -2.97 9.77 -19.23
CA VAL A 94 -3.97 9.22 -20.14
C VAL A 94 -5.07 8.59 -19.29
N SER A 95 -6.34 8.88 -19.58
CA SER A 95 -7.49 8.32 -18.87
C SER A 95 -8.56 7.82 -19.84
N VAL A 96 -9.25 6.74 -19.45
CA VAL A 96 -10.46 6.22 -20.10
C VAL A 96 -11.60 6.27 -19.07
N ASP A 97 -12.72 6.89 -19.40
CA ASP A 97 -13.88 7.05 -18.51
C ASP A 97 -13.53 7.63 -17.13
N ASN A 98 -12.63 8.62 -17.12
CA ASN A 98 -12.05 9.26 -15.94
C ASN A 98 -11.11 8.39 -15.09
N ALA A 99 -10.91 7.12 -15.43
CA ALA A 99 -9.89 6.27 -14.82
C ALA A 99 -8.54 6.46 -15.54
N ALA A 100 -7.46 6.75 -14.80
CA ALA A 100 -6.15 6.89 -15.41
C ALA A 100 -5.56 5.53 -15.79
N VAL A 101 -5.11 5.44 -17.03
CA VAL A 101 -4.60 4.20 -17.65
C VAL A 101 -3.12 4.33 -18.05
N GLY A 102 -2.57 5.55 -18.14
CA GLY A 102 -1.16 5.77 -18.42
C GLY A 102 -0.64 7.08 -17.84
N ASN A 103 0.65 7.13 -17.52
CA ASN A 103 1.34 8.35 -17.11
C ASN A 103 2.77 8.35 -17.67
N PHE A 104 3.14 9.39 -18.41
CA PHE A 104 4.40 9.45 -19.14
C PHE A 104 5.11 10.77 -18.86
N THR A 105 6.40 10.71 -18.54
CA THR A 105 7.29 11.86 -18.67
C THR A 105 7.66 12.02 -20.15
N VAL A 106 7.22 13.10 -20.78
CA VAL A 106 7.38 13.31 -22.24
C VAL A 106 8.64 14.12 -22.50
N SER A 107 9.80 13.47 -22.36
CA SER A 107 11.12 14.09 -22.55
C SER A 107 11.52 14.23 -24.03
N ALA A 108 10.81 13.58 -24.94
CA ALA A 108 11.10 13.65 -26.37
C ALA A 108 10.73 15.03 -26.95
N ASN A 109 11.67 15.67 -27.65
CA ASN A 109 11.48 16.98 -28.27
C ASN A 109 10.88 16.90 -29.68
N THR A 110 10.74 15.68 -30.20
CA THR A 110 10.14 15.34 -31.50
C THR A 110 8.96 14.39 -31.28
N LEU A 111 7.97 14.41 -32.19
CA LEU A 111 6.79 13.54 -32.09
C LEU A 111 7.21 12.07 -31.97
N THR A 112 6.81 11.44 -30.88
CA THR A 112 7.13 10.06 -30.50
C THR A 112 5.85 9.38 -30.03
N GLU A 113 5.76 8.07 -30.22
CA GLU A 113 4.61 7.29 -29.77
C GLU A 113 4.78 6.82 -28.32
N TYR A 114 3.74 7.03 -27.54
CA TYR A 114 3.58 6.52 -26.18
C TYR A 114 2.39 5.58 -26.19
N SER A 115 2.55 4.36 -25.70
CA SER A 115 1.49 3.36 -25.75
C SER A 115 1.11 2.86 -24.36
N VAL A 116 -0.17 2.58 -24.19
CA VAL A 116 -0.75 1.90 -23.04
C VAL A 116 -1.48 0.68 -23.56
N ASP A 117 -1.11 -0.50 -23.10
CA ASP A 117 -1.90 -1.72 -23.32
C ASP A 117 -3.04 -1.76 -22.28
N LEU A 118 -4.28 -1.82 -22.73
CA LEU A 118 -5.47 -1.92 -21.88
C LEU A 118 -6.63 -2.55 -22.64
N SER A 119 -7.49 -3.29 -21.96
CA SER A 119 -8.75 -3.74 -22.55
C SER A 119 -9.82 -2.67 -22.40
N ILE A 120 -10.36 -2.21 -23.52
CA ILE A 120 -11.50 -1.30 -23.57
C ILE A 120 -12.67 -2.11 -24.14
N ALA A 121 -13.78 -2.12 -23.43
CA ALA A 121 -14.98 -2.82 -23.87
C ALA A 121 -15.55 -2.18 -25.14
N GLU A 122 -16.35 -2.93 -25.87
CA GLU A 122 -17.17 -2.34 -26.92
C GLU A 122 -18.18 -1.36 -26.30
N GLY A 123 -18.19 -0.10 -26.75
CA GLY A 123 -19.09 0.90 -26.19
C GLY A 123 -18.61 2.33 -26.37
N SER A 124 -19.37 3.28 -25.81
CA SER A 124 -18.98 4.69 -25.78
C SER A 124 -18.02 4.94 -24.62
N HIS A 125 -16.84 5.50 -24.93
CA HIS A 125 -15.81 5.78 -23.94
C HIS A 125 -15.29 7.21 -24.08
N SER A 126 -14.93 7.83 -22.96
CA SER A 126 -14.20 9.09 -22.98
C SER A 126 -12.69 8.84 -22.89
N ILE A 127 -11.93 9.40 -23.83
CA ILE A 127 -10.47 9.37 -23.82
C ILE A 127 -9.97 10.77 -23.46
N THR A 128 -9.26 10.88 -22.33
CA THR A 128 -8.75 12.15 -21.81
C THR A 128 -7.23 12.13 -21.69
N ILE A 129 -6.57 13.11 -22.28
CA ILE A 129 -5.14 13.37 -22.14
C ILE A 129 -4.97 14.63 -21.27
N THR A 130 -4.10 14.58 -20.27
CA THR A 130 -3.86 15.68 -19.32
C THR A 130 -2.38 16.01 -19.24
N ASN A 131 -2.04 17.30 -19.27
CA ASN A 131 -0.70 17.77 -18.87
C ASN A 131 -0.65 18.03 -17.36
N SER A 132 -0.19 17.05 -16.60
CA SER A 132 -0.14 17.07 -15.12
C SER A 132 1.12 17.70 -14.54
N ALA A 133 2.04 18.14 -15.38
CA ALA A 133 3.23 18.88 -14.95
C ALA A 133 3.50 20.00 -15.94
N ALA A 134 2.56 20.93 -16.09
CA ALA A 134 2.82 22.12 -16.88
C ALA A 134 3.58 23.15 -16.05
N TYR A 135 4.24 24.08 -16.72
CA TYR A 135 4.95 25.18 -16.05
C TYR A 135 5.13 26.30 -17.04
N ASN A 136 4.54 27.48 -16.79
CA ASN A 136 4.69 28.63 -17.67
C ASN A 136 5.19 29.83 -16.89
N THR A 137 6.19 30.49 -17.45
CA THR A 137 6.70 31.78 -17.02
C THR A 137 6.73 32.72 -18.22
N LEU A 138 7.10 33.98 -18.01
CA LEU A 138 7.30 34.94 -19.10
C LEU A 138 8.37 34.51 -20.12
N PHE A 139 9.29 33.62 -19.75
CA PHE A 139 10.48 33.30 -20.57
C PHE A 139 10.59 31.82 -20.96
N CYS A 140 9.69 30.96 -20.47
CA CYS A 140 9.83 29.51 -20.63
C CYS A 140 8.49 28.81 -20.37
N GLY A 141 8.15 27.80 -21.19
CA GLY A 141 6.91 27.03 -21.09
C GLY A 141 7.15 25.52 -21.21
N ARG A 142 6.64 24.75 -20.24
CA ARG A 142 6.64 23.28 -20.19
C ARG A 142 5.29 22.77 -20.67
N MET A 143 5.25 22.28 -21.90
CA MET A 143 3.99 22.07 -22.63
C MET A 143 3.96 20.68 -23.23
N LEU A 144 2.85 19.99 -23.07
CA LEU A 144 2.57 18.73 -23.77
C LEU A 144 2.01 19.06 -25.15
N VAL A 145 2.59 18.51 -26.20
CA VAL A 145 2.16 18.72 -27.59
C VAL A 145 1.71 17.39 -28.16
N LEU A 146 0.45 17.33 -28.57
CA LEU A 146 -0.26 16.15 -29.06
C LEU A 146 -0.48 16.27 -30.56
N ASP A 147 -0.36 15.14 -31.23
CA ASP A 147 -0.66 14.98 -32.65
C ASP A 147 -1.89 14.09 -32.83
N LYS A 148 -1.83 12.85 -32.34
CA LYS A 148 -2.89 11.87 -32.57
C LYS A 148 -3.00 10.87 -31.44
N VAL A 149 -4.22 10.42 -31.16
CA VAL A 149 -4.53 9.27 -30.33
C VAL A 149 -5.11 8.16 -31.20
N THR A 150 -4.49 6.98 -31.21
CA THR A 150 -4.97 5.79 -31.92
C THR A 150 -5.40 4.76 -30.89
N VAL A 151 -6.67 4.34 -30.93
CA VAL A 151 -7.17 3.21 -30.15
C VAL A 151 -7.14 1.96 -31.03
N VAL A 152 -6.31 1.00 -30.65
CA VAL A 152 -6.05 -0.20 -31.44
C VAL A 152 -7.15 -1.22 -31.20
N TRP A 153 -7.80 -1.63 -32.28
CA TRP A 153 -8.88 -2.60 -32.25
C TRP A 153 -8.36 -4.03 -32.02
N THR A 154 -9.15 -4.84 -31.30
CA THR A 154 -8.90 -6.27 -31.15
C THR A 154 -9.76 -7.09 -32.10
N SER A 155 -9.13 -7.91 -32.94
CA SER A 155 -9.88 -8.80 -33.83
C SER A 155 -10.55 -9.94 -33.06
N PRO A 156 -11.87 -10.18 -33.23
CA PRO A 156 -12.53 -11.34 -32.65
C PRO A 156 -12.06 -12.59 -33.39
N THR A 157 -11.36 -13.49 -32.70
CA THR A 157 -10.93 -14.76 -33.29
C THR A 157 -12.15 -15.67 -33.47
N THR A 158 -12.53 -15.95 -34.71
CA THR A 158 -13.55 -16.96 -35.04
C THR A 158 -12.98 -18.34 -34.76
N THR A 159 -13.45 -19.02 -33.71
CA THR A 159 -13.22 -20.44 -33.50
C THR A 159 -14.56 -21.18 -33.54
N THR A 160 -14.62 -22.19 -34.40
CA THR A 160 -15.76 -23.11 -34.61
C THR A 160 -16.12 -23.80 -33.29
N PRO A 161 -17.41 -24.04 -32.98
CA PRO A 161 -17.81 -24.57 -31.67
C PRO A 161 -17.19 -25.95 -31.43
N PRO A 162 -16.32 -26.13 -30.42
CA PRO A 162 -15.88 -27.44 -30.03
C PRO A 162 -16.98 -28.10 -29.21
N THR A 163 -17.24 -29.37 -29.54
CA THR A 163 -18.03 -30.31 -28.75
C THR A 163 -17.69 -30.17 -27.27
N THR A 164 -18.72 -30.05 -26.44
CA THR A 164 -18.67 -29.82 -24.99
C THR A 164 -17.62 -30.71 -24.30
N VAL A 165 -16.47 -30.11 -23.99
CA VAL A 165 -15.57 -30.56 -22.93
C VAL A 165 -15.75 -29.56 -21.78
N PRO A 166 -15.97 -30.02 -20.53
CA PRO A 166 -16.11 -29.14 -19.37
C PRO A 166 -14.93 -28.17 -19.25
N PRO A 167 -15.13 -26.97 -18.68
CA PRO A 167 -14.13 -25.89 -18.73
C PRO A 167 -12.80 -26.36 -18.15
N THR A 168 -11.75 -26.28 -18.97
CA THR A 168 -10.37 -26.45 -18.50
C THR A 168 -10.07 -25.32 -17.53
N ALA A 169 -9.79 -25.68 -16.28
CA ALA A 169 -9.33 -24.78 -15.24
C ALA A 169 -8.22 -23.86 -15.76
N THR A 170 -8.29 -22.57 -15.44
CA THR A 170 -7.14 -21.67 -15.49
C THR A 170 -5.99 -22.37 -14.75
N THR A 171 -5.02 -22.88 -15.50
CA THR A 171 -3.95 -23.71 -14.93
C THR A 171 -3.18 -22.88 -13.92
N ILE A 172 -3.23 -23.31 -12.67
CA ILE A 172 -2.32 -22.90 -11.61
C ILE A 172 -0.90 -23.02 -12.18
N PRO A 173 -0.01 -22.00 -12.08
CA PRO A 173 1.40 -22.21 -12.37
C PRO A 173 1.85 -23.39 -11.52
N THR A 174 2.33 -24.47 -12.14
CA THR A 174 2.61 -25.77 -11.50
C THR A 174 3.17 -25.57 -10.08
N THR A 175 2.34 -25.87 -9.08
CA THR A 175 2.66 -25.69 -7.67
C THR A 175 3.74 -26.68 -7.29
N GLN A 176 5.00 -26.26 -7.27
CA GLN A 176 5.92 -26.95 -6.38
C GLN A 176 5.49 -26.64 -4.93
N PRO A 177 5.38 -27.67 -4.08
CA PRO A 177 5.17 -27.47 -2.65
C PRO A 177 6.22 -26.52 -2.07
N SER A 178 5.84 -25.77 -1.04
CA SER A 178 6.81 -24.99 -0.28
C SER A 178 7.75 -25.93 0.48
N ASP A 179 9.05 -25.71 0.35
CA ASP A 179 10.06 -26.36 1.21
C ASP A 179 10.32 -25.54 2.49
N CYS A 180 9.63 -24.40 2.65
CA CYS A 180 9.75 -23.54 3.82
C CYS A 180 8.93 -24.09 4.99
N VAL A 181 9.32 -23.70 6.21
CA VAL A 181 8.55 -24.05 7.40
C VAL A 181 7.16 -23.41 7.36
N VAL A 182 6.22 -23.97 8.14
CA VAL A 182 4.89 -23.37 8.30
C VAL A 182 5.02 -21.89 8.68
N ASN A 183 4.16 -21.05 8.10
CA ASN A 183 4.13 -19.60 8.21
C ASN A 183 5.23 -18.84 7.46
N GLU A 184 6.01 -19.53 6.63
CA GLU A 184 6.88 -18.92 5.62
C GLU A 184 6.37 -19.26 4.21
N TYR A 185 6.73 -18.41 3.26
CA TYR A 185 6.44 -18.57 1.84
C TYR A 185 7.71 -18.92 1.08
N GLN A 186 7.63 -19.94 0.24
CA GLN A 186 8.61 -20.16 -0.81
C GLN A 186 8.40 -19.11 -1.89
N ALA A 187 9.24 -18.07 -1.91
CA ALA A 187 9.30 -17.08 -2.98
C ALA A 187 10.12 -17.64 -4.15
N SER A 188 9.55 -17.59 -5.35
CA SER A 188 10.18 -17.97 -6.61
C SER A 188 10.12 -16.80 -7.59
N TYR A 189 11.26 -16.28 -8.01
CA TYR A 189 11.35 -15.11 -8.89
C TYR A 189 11.75 -15.49 -10.32
N TYR A 190 11.10 -14.89 -11.30
CA TYR A 190 11.24 -15.20 -12.72
C TYR A 190 11.62 -13.96 -13.52
N ASN A 191 12.47 -14.13 -14.53
CA ASN A 191 12.80 -13.09 -15.52
C ASN A 191 11.78 -13.03 -16.67
N ASN A 192 10.51 -13.25 -16.35
CA ASN A 192 9.37 -13.09 -17.26
C ASN A 192 8.09 -12.83 -16.46
N THR A 193 7.07 -12.27 -17.10
CA THR A 193 5.78 -11.93 -16.49
C THR A 193 4.75 -13.06 -16.54
N VAL A 194 5.05 -14.15 -17.25
CA VAL A 194 4.17 -15.31 -17.38
C VAL A 194 4.43 -16.40 -16.34
N LEU A 195 5.44 -16.20 -15.48
CA LEU A 195 5.84 -17.11 -14.39
C LEU A 195 6.11 -18.54 -14.87
N SER A 196 6.81 -18.65 -16.00
CA SER A 196 7.12 -19.94 -16.64
C SER A 196 8.62 -20.24 -16.68
N GLY A 197 8.96 -21.52 -16.79
CA GLY A 197 10.34 -22.01 -16.76
C GLY A 197 10.90 -22.13 -15.34
N ASP A 198 12.22 -22.30 -15.24
CA ASP A 198 12.88 -22.34 -13.93
C ASP A 198 12.98 -20.93 -13.33
N PRO A 199 12.62 -20.74 -12.05
CA PRO A 199 12.85 -19.47 -11.37
C PRO A 199 14.36 -19.24 -11.20
N VAL A 200 14.75 -17.97 -11.30
CA VAL A 200 16.13 -17.51 -11.16
C VAL A 200 16.58 -17.53 -9.70
N VAL A 201 15.64 -17.24 -8.79
CA VAL A 201 15.87 -17.22 -7.34
C VAL A 201 14.72 -17.95 -6.65
N ARG A 202 15.08 -18.80 -5.68
CA ARG A 202 14.14 -19.42 -4.73
C ARG A 202 14.63 -19.20 -3.32
N GLN A 203 13.78 -18.71 -2.44
CA GLN A 203 14.09 -18.50 -1.02
C GLN A 203 12.84 -18.48 -0.14
N CYS A 204 13.01 -18.70 1.16
CA CYS A 204 11.93 -18.57 2.13
C CYS A 204 11.81 -17.13 2.63
N GLU A 205 10.58 -16.60 2.63
CA GLU A 205 10.26 -15.25 3.08
C GLU A 205 9.06 -15.30 4.05
N THR A 206 9.12 -14.53 5.13
CA THR A 206 8.06 -14.48 6.18
C THR A 206 6.87 -13.58 5.80
N SER A 207 6.99 -12.87 4.69
CA SER A 207 6.02 -11.91 4.16
C SER A 207 6.06 -11.94 2.64
N VAL A 208 5.02 -11.41 2.01
CA VAL A 208 4.86 -11.43 0.56
C VAL A 208 4.95 -10.01 0.03
N GLY A 209 5.92 -9.76 -0.85
CA GLY A 209 6.06 -8.49 -1.54
C GLY A 209 7.10 -7.54 -0.93
N GLY A 210 6.93 -6.25 -1.20
CA GLY A 210 7.83 -5.16 -0.83
C GLY A 210 7.67 -3.95 -1.74
N ASN A 211 8.40 -2.89 -1.38
CA ASN A 211 8.52 -1.67 -2.18
C ASN A 211 9.68 -1.81 -3.17
N PHE A 212 9.42 -2.43 -4.32
CA PHE A 212 10.46 -2.76 -5.30
C PHE A 212 10.99 -1.53 -6.04
N ARG A 213 10.20 -0.46 -6.06
CA ARG A 213 10.44 0.72 -6.89
C ARG A 213 10.75 0.32 -8.33
N SER A 214 11.78 0.91 -8.92
CA SER A 214 12.32 0.51 -10.24
C SER A 214 13.46 -0.51 -10.16
N ALA A 215 13.70 -1.13 -8.99
CA ALA A 215 14.82 -2.03 -8.77
C ALA A 215 14.48 -3.51 -9.05
N ALA A 216 15.52 -4.34 -9.14
CA ALA A 216 15.37 -5.80 -9.15
C ALA A 216 14.96 -6.29 -7.74
N PRO A 217 14.04 -7.27 -7.63
CA PRO A 217 13.54 -7.74 -6.34
C PRO A 217 14.55 -8.62 -5.59
N ALA A 218 15.49 -9.23 -6.31
CA ALA A 218 16.57 -10.08 -5.79
C ALA A 218 17.74 -10.09 -6.77
N SER A 219 18.93 -10.47 -6.27
CA SER A 219 20.11 -10.64 -7.12
C SER A 219 19.87 -11.67 -8.22
N GLY A 220 20.24 -11.37 -9.46
CA GLY A 220 20.01 -12.23 -10.63
C GLY A 220 18.66 -12.00 -11.34
N VAL A 221 17.70 -11.35 -10.69
CA VAL A 221 16.41 -11.00 -11.31
C VAL A 221 16.55 -9.67 -12.07
N ASN A 222 15.86 -9.54 -13.19
CA ASN A 222 15.82 -8.31 -13.98
C ASN A 222 15.11 -7.19 -13.20
N ALA A 223 15.48 -5.93 -13.46
CA ALA A 223 14.75 -4.77 -12.93
C ALA A 223 13.38 -4.57 -13.60
N SER A 224 13.21 -5.10 -14.81
CA SER A 224 11.99 -5.04 -15.63
C SER A 224 11.64 -6.44 -16.17
N ASN A 225 10.39 -6.65 -16.54
CA ASN A 225 9.84 -7.89 -17.08
C ASN A 225 10.13 -9.09 -16.17
N TRP A 226 9.65 -8.99 -14.94
CA TRP A 226 9.81 -10.03 -13.93
C TRP A 226 8.49 -10.29 -13.22
N GLY A 227 8.41 -11.45 -12.59
CA GLY A 227 7.31 -11.81 -11.71
C GLY A 227 7.79 -12.72 -10.59
N ALA A 228 6.94 -12.90 -9.59
CA ALA A 228 7.18 -13.79 -8.47
C ALA A 228 5.95 -14.63 -8.17
N GLN A 229 6.20 -15.85 -7.68
CA GLN A 229 5.20 -16.73 -7.10
C GLN A 229 5.63 -17.06 -5.67
N TYR A 230 4.71 -16.87 -4.73
CA TYR A 230 4.85 -17.21 -3.33
C TYR A 230 3.88 -18.33 -3.03
N VAL A 231 4.36 -19.41 -2.42
CA VAL A 231 3.56 -20.53 -1.95
C VAL A 231 3.92 -20.80 -0.50
N GLY A 232 2.95 -20.76 0.40
CA GLY A 232 3.17 -21.00 1.82
C GLY A 232 2.11 -21.93 2.41
N THR A 233 2.52 -22.73 3.38
CA THR A 233 1.60 -23.39 4.31
C THR A 233 1.43 -22.44 5.49
N ILE A 234 0.27 -21.78 5.57
CA ILE A 234 -0.02 -20.73 6.54
C ILE A 234 -1.04 -21.23 7.55
N ARG A 235 -0.74 -21.05 8.84
CA ARG A 235 -1.61 -21.45 9.93
C ARG A 235 -2.63 -20.36 10.24
N PHE A 236 -3.90 -20.74 10.22
CA PHE A 236 -5.01 -19.92 10.69
C PHE A 236 -5.32 -20.35 12.12
N PRO A 237 -5.10 -19.49 13.14
CA PRO A 237 -5.20 -19.88 14.54
C PRO A 237 -6.63 -20.22 14.96
N VAL A 238 -7.64 -19.64 14.31
CA VAL A 238 -9.06 -19.85 14.60
C VAL A 238 -9.89 -19.94 13.33
N SER A 239 -11.01 -20.66 13.39
CA SER A 239 -11.99 -20.63 12.31
C SER A 239 -12.73 -19.31 12.34
N GLY A 240 -12.85 -18.61 11.20
CA GLY A 240 -13.49 -17.31 11.17
C GLY A 240 -13.36 -16.60 9.83
N ASN A 241 -13.77 -15.33 9.81
CA ASN A 241 -13.60 -14.49 8.62
C ASN A 241 -12.21 -13.86 8.64
N TYR A 242 -11.53 -13.97 7.51
CA TYR A 242 -10.24 -13.35 7.25
C TYR A 242 -10.34 -12.49 6.01
N VAL A 243 -9.64 -11.34 5.99
CA VAL A 243 -9.46 -10.54 4.79
C VAL A 243 -8.07 -10.75 4.21
N PHE A 244 -8.06 -11.16 2.95
CA PHE A 244 -6.90 -11.14 2.08
C PHE A 244 -6.80 -9.74 1.48
N SER A 245 -5.68 -9.07 1.71
CA SER A 245 -5.41 -7.73 1.21
C SER A 245 -4.15 -7.75 0.36
N ALA A 246 -4.27 -7.28 -0.89
CA ALA A 246 -3.17 -7.05 -1.82
C ALA A 246 -3.22 -5.59 -2.29
N ASP A 247 -2.29 -4.77 -1.79
CA ASP A 247 -2.12 -3.39 -2.22
C ASP A 247 -0.99 -3.30 -3.25
N THR A 248 -1.40 -3.04 -4.49
CA THR A 248 -0.57 -3.08 -5.68
C THR A 248 -0.29 -1.68 -6.20
N GLY A 249 0.95 -1.42 -6.61
CA GLY A 249 1.31 -0.24 -7.39
C GLY A 249 2.02 -0.67 -8.66
N ASN A 250 1.41 -0.45 -9.82
CA ASN A 250 1.97 -0.83 -11.13
C ASN A 250 2.38 -2.32 -11.20
N MET A 251 1.56 -3.19 -10.62
CA MET A 251 1.73 -4.65 -10.68
C MET A 251 0.38 -5.33 -10.92
N ALA A 252 0.42 -6.52 -11.51
CA ALA A 252 -0.71 -7.44 -11.50
C ALA A 252 -0.55 -8.38 -10.29
N VAL A 253 -1.65 -8.85 -9.73
CA VAL A 253 -1.65 -9.80 -8.60
C VAL A 253 -2.76 -10.83 -8.72
N ARG A 254 -2.48 -12.06 -8.30
CA ARG A 254 -3.47 -13.10 -8.05
C ARG A 254 -3.18 -13.78 -6.74
N VAL A 255 -4.24 -14.11 -5.99
CA VAL A 255 -4.15 -14.77 -4.69
C VAL A 255 -5.06 -15.98 -4.67
N TRP A 256 -4.57 -17.10 -4.12
CA TRP A 256 -5.34 -18.32 -3.91
C TRP A 256 -5.28 -18.78 -2.47
N LEU A 257 -6.39 -19.37 -2.01
CA LEU A 257 -6.51 -20.12 -0.76
C LEU A 257 -6.92 -21.55 -1.11
N ASP A 258 -6.09 -22.53 -0.76
CA ASP A 258 -6.31 -23.96 -1.05
C ASP A 258 -6.61 -24.24 -2.53
N GLY A 259 -5.90 -23.55 -3.40
CA GLY A 259 -6.06 -23.64 -4.86
C GLY A 259 -7.27 -22.88 -5.42
N GLN A 260 -8.12 -22.30 -4.57
CA GLN A 260 -9.25 -21.46 -5.00
C GLN A 260 -8.82 -20.00 -5.14
N LEU A 261 -9.08 -19.41 -6.30
CA LEU A 261 -8.75 -18.00 -6.58
C LEU A 261 -9.61 -17.08 -5.72
N VAL A 262 -8.97 -16.23 -4.90
CA VAL A 262 -9.64 -15.28 -4.00
C VAL A 262 -9.49 -13.83 -4.45
N ILE A 263 -8.37 -13.46 -5.07
CA ILE A 263 -8.15 -12.15 -5.72
C ILE A 263 -7.66 -12.43 -7.14
N ASP A 264 -8.36 -11.87 -8.15
CA ASP A 264 -7.97 -11.96 -9.56
C ASP A 264 -7.78 -10.57 -10.17
N LYS A 265 -6.51 -10.13 -10.21
CA LYS A 265 -6.10 -8.83 -10.77
C LYS A 265 -4.93 -9.04 -11.72
N GLY A 266 -5.19 -9.83 -12.77
CA GLY A 266 -4.18 -10.15 -13.80
C GLY A 266 -3.75 -8.98 -14.70
N ALA A 267 -4.40 -7.82 -14.61
CA ALA A 267 -3.98 -6.59 -15.27
C ALA A 267 -3.12 -5.74 -14.32
N VAL A 268 -2.02 -5.20 -14.85
CA VAL A 268 -1.15 -4.28 -14.12
C VAL A 268 -1.97 -3.04 -13.73
N SER A 269 -2.06 -2.77 -12.43
CA SER A 269 -2.90 -1.68 -11.92
C SER A 269 -2.32 -1.07 -10.64
N TRP A 270 -2.92 0.03 -10.22
CA TRP A 270 -2.71 0.62 -8.91
C TRP A 270 -3.99 0.45 -8.10
N GLY A 271 -3.85 0.04 -6.84
CA GLY A 271 -4.95 0.01 -5.90
C GLY A 271 -4.90 -1.15 -4.94
N ARG A 272 -5.81 -1.07 -3.97
CA ARG A 272 -6.03 -2.05 -2.93
C ARG A 272 -7.10 -3.05 -3.38
N ASN A 273 -6.77 -4.33 -3.21
CA ASN A 273 -7.64 -5.44 -3.58
C ASN A 273 -7.92 -6.27 -2.32
N LEU A 274 -9.20 -6.37 -1.94
CA LEU A 274 -9.63 -7.05 -0.73
C LEU A 274 -10.54 -8.22 -1.08
N ALA A 275 -10.38 -9.33 -0.35
CA ALA A 275 -11.31 -10.45 -0.39
C ALA A 275 -11.51 -11.03 1.01
N ALA A 276 -12.74 -10.94 1.52
CA ALA A 276 -13.14 -11.62 2.75
C ALA A 276 -13.47 -13.09 2.47
N LYS A 277 -12.92 -14.00 3.27
CA LYS A 277 -13.17 -15.44 3.21
C LYS A 277 -13.37 -16.01 4.60
N ASN A 278 -14.31 -16.94 4.71
CA ASN A 278 -14.38 -17.79 5.89
C ASN A 278 -13.34 -18.90 5.73
N VAL A 279 -12.47 -19.04 6.73
CA VAL A 279 -11.36 -20.01 6.74
C VAL A 279 -11.47 -20.83 8.01
N THR A 280 -11.21 -22.13 7.91
CA THR A 280 -11.14 -23.02 9.08
C THR A 280 -9.82 -22.84 9.83
N ALA A 281 -9.80 -23.14 11.12
CA ALA A 281 -8.54 -23.24 11.86
C ALA A 281 -7.67 -24.37 11.30
N GLY A 282 -6.35 -24.16 11.30
CA GLY A 282 -5.37 -25.14 10.85
C GLY A 282 -4.49 -24.62 9.72
N ASP A 283 -3.79 -25.54 9.07
CA ASP A 283 -2.82 -25.21 8.03
C ASP A 283 -3.51 -25.18 6.66
N HIS A 284 -3.36 -24.06 5.96
CA HIS A 284 -3.94 -23.81 4.65
C HIS A 284 -2.85 -23.41 3.66
N THR A 285 -3.06 -23.71 2.38
CA THR A 285 -2.13 -23.27 1.34
C THR A 285 -2.53 -21.88 0.86
N VAL A 286 -1.64 -20.89 1.05
CA VAL A 286 -1.82 -19.54 0.50
C VAL A 286 -0.82 -19.34 -0.62
N GLN A 287 -1.32 -18.92 -1.79
CA GLN A 287 -0.49 -18.62 -2.94
C GLN A 287 -0.70 -17.20 -3.39
N VAL A 288 0.38 -16.50 -3.73
CA VAL A 288 0.34 -15.16 -4.28
C VAL A 288 1.26 -15.11 -5.49
N ALA A 289 0.75 -14.62 -6.61
CA ALA A 289 1.52 -14.41 -7.82
C ALA A 289 1.39 -12.95 -8.25
N PHE A 290 2.51 -12.30 -8.52
CA PHE A 290 2.51 -10.92 -9.01
C PHE A 290 3.60 -10.70 -10.05
N TRP A 291 3.37 -9.76 -10.95
CA TRP A 291 4.30 -9.46 -12.03
C TRP A 291 4.18 -8.03 -12.52
N LYS A 292 5.25 -7.55 -13.16
CA LYS A 292 5.29 -6.23 -13.77
C LYS A 292 6.17 -6.18 -15.01
N ALA A 293 5.86 -5.25 -15.90
CA ALA A 293 6.68 -4.96 -17.08
C ALA A 293 7.85 -4.02 -16.75
N SER A 294 7.60 -2.82 -16.21
CA SER A 294 8.66 -1.86 -15.89
C SER A 294 8.14 -0.76 -14.96
N GLY A 295 9.03 0.14 -14.53
CA GLY A 295 8.67 1.30 -13.73
C GLY A 295 8.63 1.04 -12.22
N ASP A 296 8.31 2.11 -11.50
CA ASP A 296 8.11 2.11 -10.05
C ASP A 296 6.98 1.13 -9.68
N SER A 297 7.17 0.37 -8.60
CA SER A 297 6.25 -0.70 -8.26
C SER A 297 6.32 -1.15 -6.81
N PHE A 298 5.20 -1.65 -6.30
CA PHE A 298 5.14 -2.34 -5.02
C PHE A 298 4.02 -3.38 -5.02
N GLU A 299 4.19 -4.36 -4.13
CA GLU A 299 3.13 -5.28 -3.72
C GLU A 299 3.18 -5.42 -2.21
N PHE A 300 2.06 -5.22 -1.54
CA PHE A 300 1.94 -5.34 -0.09
C PHE A 300 0.78 -6.27 0.24
N PHE A 301 1.12 -7.50 0.63
CA PHE A 301 0.14 -8.53 0.91
C PHE A 301 0.03 -8.86 2.40
N SER A 302 -1.19 -9.10 2.87
CA SER A 302 -1.50 -9.60 4.22
C SER A 302 -2.80 -10.39 4.23
N VAL A 303 -2.93 -11.32 5.20
CA VAL A 303 -4.18 -12.03 5.49
C VAL A 303 -4.51 -11.82 6.95
N SER A 304 -5.56 -11.09 7.29
CA SER A 304 -5.84 -10.73 8.69
C SER A 304 -7.17 -11.25 9.18
N GLN A 305 -7.21 -11.66 10.45
CA GLN A 305 -8.46 -12.04 11.11
C GLN A 305 -9.35 -10.81 11.27
N MET A 306 -10.62 -10.92 10.85
CA MET A 306 -11.61 -9.86 11.03
C MET A 306 -12.16 -9.82 12.45
N GLY A 307 -12.56 -8.62 12.86
CA GLY A 307 -13.33 -8.37 14.06
C GLY A 307 -12.49 -7.95 15.28
N PRO A 308 -13.15 -7.50 16.35
CA PRO A 308 -12.46 -7.02 17.54
C PRO A 308 -11.90 -8.17 18.39
N GLY A 309 -10.72 -7.96 18.98
CA GLY A 309 -10.19 -8.73 20.10
C GLY A 309 -10.73 -8.27 21.46
N ALA A 310 -10.32 -8.96 22.51
CA ALA A 310 -10.66 -8.58 23.88
C ALA A 310 -9.79 -7.40 24.35
N ALA A 311 -10.40 -6.39 24.97
CA ALA A 311 -9.64 -5.25 25.48
C ALA A 311 -8.67 -5.65 26.59
N SER A 312 -7.55 -4.92 26.69
CA SER A 312 -6.59 -5.14 27.77
C SER A 312 -7.16 -4.78 29.14
N THR A 313 -6.85 -5.58 30.15
CA THR A 313 -7.26 -5.34 31.55
C THR A 313 -6.31 -4.44 32.33
N ASN A 314 -5.13 -4.14 31.76
CA ASN A 314 -4.09 -3.33 32.42
C ASN A 314 -4.14 -1.83 32.03
N GLY A 315 -5.14 -1.43 31.23
CA GLY A 315 -5.28 -0.03 30.77
C GLY A 315 -4.41 0.35 29.57
N ASN A 316 -3.69 -0.61 28.96
CA ASN A 316 -3.06 -0.40 27.67
C ASN A 316 -4.10 -0.19 26.58
N TYR A 317 -3.74 0.59 25.56
CA TYR A 317 -4.48 0.61 24.31
C TYR A 317 -4.32 -0.73 23.59
N TYR A 318 -5.25 -1.01 22.68
CA TYR A 318 -5.36 -2.22 21.88
C TYR A 318 -5.74 -3.47 22.67
N ALA A 319 -6.05 -4.53 21.94
CA ALA A 319 -6.47 -5.80 22.50
C ALA A 319 -5.39 -6.40 23.41
N ALA A 320 -5.80 -7.22 24.36
CA ALA A 320 -4.90 -7.90 25.30
C ALA A 320 -3.88 -8.81 24.56
N ASP A 321 -4.28 -9.40 23.45
CA ASP A 321 -3.45 -10.24 22.58
C ASP A 321 -2.76 -9.45 21.45
N SER A 322 -2.80 -8.11 21.51
CA SER A 322 -2.02 -7.28 20.60
C SER A 322 -0.52 -7.59 20.72
N PHE A 323 0.18 -7.58 19.58
CA PHE A 323 1.63 -7.73 19.54
C PHE A 323 2.37 -6.60 20.29
N TRP A 324 1.71 -5.46 20.53
CA TRP A 324 2.20 -4.40 21.41
C TRP A 324 2.12 -4.77 22.89
N ASN A 325 1.09 -5.50 23.31
CA ASN A 325 0.82 -5.85 24.70
C ASN A 325 1.40 -7.22 25.12
N THR A 326 2.07 -7.91 24.20
CA THR A 326 2.60 -9.26 24.43
C THR A 326 4.09 -9.20 24.74
N PRO A 327 4.57 -9.73 25.88
CA PRO A 327 6.01 -9.84 26.17
C PRO A 327 6.76 -10.67 25.12
N ILE A 328 8.06 -10.48 25.00
CA ILE A 328 8.90 -11.32 24.14
C ILE A 328 9.03 -12.70 24.81
N PRO A 329 8.77 -13.80 24.08
CA PRO A 329 9.01 -15.15 24.60
C PRO A 329 10.48 -15.37 24.99
N ALA A 330 10.73 -16.13 26.06
CA ALA A 330 12.08 -16.41 26.53
C ALA A 330 12.93 -17.15 25.49
N ASP A 331 12.29 -17.95 24.63
CA ASP A 331 12.88 -18.73 23.54
C ASP A 331 12.86 -18.00 22.18
N ALA A 332 12.55 -16.69 22.16
CA ALA A 332 12.55 -15.91 20.94
C ALA A 332 13.92 -15.99 20.23
N GLN A 333 13.88 -16.39 18.96
CA GLN A 333 15.07 -16.58 18.14
C GLN A 333 15.57 -15.24 17.60
N ILE A 334 16.88 -15.04 17.62
CA ILE A 334 17.54 -13.88 17.01
C ILE A 334 17.60 -14.10 15.50
N ASP A 335 17.30 -13.07 14.71
CA ASP A 335 17.47 -13.12 13.26
C ASP A 335 18.97 -13.26 12.93
N PRO A 336 19.38 -14.18 12.05
CA PRO A 336 20.80 -14.35 11.68
C PRO A 336 21.47 -13.09 11.11
N ARG A 337 20.69 -12.10 10.66
CA ARG A 337 21.19 -10.81 10.16
C ARG A 337 21.39 -9.76 11.26
N SER A 338 20.98 -10.06 12.51
CA SER A 338 20.98 -9.11 13.63
C SER A 338 22.35 -8.45 13.82
N ASP A 339 23.44 -9.22 13.84
CA ASP A 339 24.79 -8.67 14.05
C ASP A 339 25.19 -7.69 12.93
N GLY A 340 24.84 -8.00 11.68
CA GLY A 340 25.06 -7.11 10.55
C GLY A 340 24.26 -5.81 10.65
N TRP A 341 23.00 -5.91 11.09
CA TRP A 341 22.15 -4.75 11.31
C TRP A 341 22.62 -3.88 12.49
N VAL A 342 23.07 -4.49 13.58
CA VAL A 342 23.70 -3.78 14.71
C VAL A 342 24.95 -3.04 14.25
N ALA A 343 25.80 -3.67 13.43
CA ALA A 343 26.99 -3.04 12.87
C ALA A 343 26.63 -1.83 11.96
N MET A 344 25.58 -1.94 11.14
CA MET A 344 25.08 -0.83 10.32
C MET A 344 24.58 0.37 11.15
N LEU A 345 24.10 0.11 12.38
CA LEU A 345 23.69 1.14 13.34
C LEU A 345 24.83 1.69 14.19
N GLY A 346 26.06 1.18 14.05
CA GLY A 346 27.20 1.55 14.90
C GLY A 346 27.58 3.04 14.88
N ASN A 347 27.24 3.74 13.79
CA ASN A 347 27.48 5.19 13.63
C ASN A 347 26.43 6.08 14.32
N GLN A 348 25.41 5.49 14.97
CA GLN A 348 24.40 6.23 15.72
C GLN A 348 24.96 6.65 17.09
N ASN A 349 24.59 7.85 17.56
CA ASN A 349 25.04 8.39 18.87
C ASN A 349 24.22 7.87 20.08
N GLY A 350 23.52 6.74 19.92
CA GLY A 350 22.53 6.25 20.87
C GLY A 350 21.18 5.98 20.23
N ILE A 351 20.22 5.56 21.06
CA ILE A 351 18.82 5.49 20.68
C ILE A 351 18.19 6.83 21.07
N SER A 352 17.85 7.62 20.06
CA SER A 352 17.30 8.96 20.24
C SER A 352 15.90 8.90 20.85
N LEU A 353 15.49 9.98 21.51
CA LEU A 353 14.17 10.12 22.11
C LEU A 353 13.46 11.34 21.53
N ASN A 354 12.33 11.10 20.88
CA ASN A 354 11.40 12.15 20.50
C ASN A 354 10.41 12.37 21.67
N SER A 355 10.21 13.62 22.10
CA SER A 355 9.37 13.90 23.28
C SER A 355 8.54 15.19 23.19
N SER A 356 9.02 16.20 22.47
CA SER A 356 8.29 17.44 22.20
C SER A 356 8.02 17.67 20.72
N THR A 357 8.90 17.20 19.85
CA THR A 357 8.76 17.23 18.39
C THR A 357 8.99 15.83 17.82
N TRP A 358 8.51 15.60 16.60
CA TRP A 358 8.58 14.31 15.91
C TRP A 358 7.91 13.19 16.71
N THR A 359 6.86 13.56 17.44
CA THR A 359 6.00 12.69 18.25
C THR A 359 4.63 13.34 18.43
N GLN A 360 3.65 12.63 18.99
CA GLN A 360 2.24 13.03 18.92
C GLN A 360 1.61 13.28 20.30
N PRO A 361 0.81 14.36 20.44
CA PRO A 361 -0.05 14.53 21.61
C PRO A 361 -1.29 13.65 21.49
N ILE A 362 -1.73 13.10 22.63
CA ILE A 362 -2.88 12.19 22.71
C ILE A 362 -4.03 12.89 23.42
N TYR A 363 -5.10 13.22 22.67
CA TYR A 363 -6.32 13.78 23.26
C TYR A 363 -7.37 12.68 23.40
N VAL A 364 -7.71 12.37 24.66
CA VAL A 364 -8.81 11.46 24.97
C VAL A 364 -10.12 12.26 25.04
N ALA A 365 -11.02 12.01 24.09
CA ALA A 365 -12.31 12.69 23.96
C ALA A 365 -13.42 11.88 24.65
N PRO A 366 -14.02 12.38 25.75
CA PRO A 366 -15.13 11.71 26.41
C PRO A 366 -16.40 11.66 25.55
N PRO A 367 -17.35 10.76 25.86
CA PRO A 367 -18.67 10.78 25.22
C PRO A 367 -19.35 12.14 25.34
N GLY A 368 -19.93 12.61 24.23
CA GLY A 368 -20.55 13.93 24.14
C GLY A 368 -19.62 15.06 23.68
N THR A 369 -18.33 14.79 23.43
CA THR A 369 -17.43 15.76 22.81
C THR A 369 -17.96 16.19 21.43
N PRO A 370 -18.05 17.49 21.11
CA PRO A 370 -18.46 17.97 19.79
C PRO A 370 -17.60 17.40 18.67
N THR A 371 -18.19 17.17 17.50
CA THR A 371 -17.47 16.63 16.34
C THR A 371 -17.11 17.72 15.34
N ARG A 372 -16.02 17.52 14.59
CA ARG A 372 -15.61 18.36 13.47
C ARG A 372 -15.21 17.49 12.28
N ALA A 373 -15.57 17.92 11.08
CA ALA A 373 -15.07 17.30 9.85
C ALA A 373 -13.64 17.80 9.57
N ILE A 374 -12.73 16.86 9.36
CA ILE A 374 -11.34 17.09 8.96
C ILE A 374 -11.18 16.64 7.52
N ARG A 375 -10.73 17.54 6.65
CA ARG A 375 -10.43 17.23 5.25
C ARG A 375 -9.07 16.54 5.15
N ILE A 376 -9.05 15.29 4.69
CA ILE A 376 -7.81 14.50 4.49
C ILE A 376 -7.37 14.60 3.04
N THR A 377 -6.38 15.44 2.74
CA THR A 377 -6.12 15.88 1.36
C THR A 377 -5.58 14.77 0.47
N ASN A 378 -4.76 13.83 0.98
CA ASN A 378 -4.17 12.77 0.18
C ASN A 378 -5.19 11.78 -0.44
N SER A 379 -6.30 11.54 0.26
CA SER A 379 -7.35 10.57 -0.06
C SER A 379 -8.65 11.24 -0.48
N SER A 380 -8.64 12.57 -0.56
CA SER A 380 -9.81 13.37 -0.89
C SER A 380 -11.07 13.16 -0.03
N ARG A 381 -10.91 12.63 1.19
CA ARG A 381 -12.03 12.32 2.10
C ARG A 381 -12.24 13.36 3.20
N ASN A 382 -13.42 13.33 3.81
CA ASN A 382 -13.75 14.05 5.05
C ASN A 382 -13.89 13.05 6.19
N LEU A 383 -13.06 13.17 7.22
CA LEU A 383 -13.10 12.35 8.43
C LEU A 383 -13.77 13.14 9.56
N THR A 384 -14.87 12.63 10.10
CA THR A 384 -15.55 13.29 11.24
C THR A 384 -15.06 12.70 12.55
N VAL A 385 -14.41 13.53 13.38
CA VAL A 385 -13.80 13.12 14.66
C VAL A 385 -14.33 13.99 15.81
N PRO A 386 -14.33 13.50 17.06
CA PRO A 386 -14.52 14.38 18.20
C PRO A 386 -13.37 15.39 18.28
N TYR A 387 -13.68 16.66 18.51
CA TYR A 387 -12.71 17.73 18.41
C TYR A 387 -13.07 18.91 19.32
N LEU A 388 -12.08 19.39 20.07
CA LEU A 388 -12.14 20.67 20.78
C LEU A 388 -11.13 21.64 20.17
N SER A 389 -11.49 22.92 20.09
CA SER A 389 -10.60 23.97 19.54
C SER A 389 -9.30 24.17 20.34
N SER A 390 -9.26 23.66 21.56
CA SER A 390 -8.07 23.60 22.40
C SER A 390 -7.05 22.57 21.93
N TYR A 391 -7.43 21.56 21.14
CA TYR A 391 -6.50 20.54 20.66
C TYR A 391 -5.40 21.19 19.80
N LYS A 392 -4.16 20.79 20.05
CA LYS A 392 -2.95 21.24 19.37
C LYS A 392 -2.16 20.05 18.89
N ALA A 393 -1.74 20.11 17.65
CA ALA A 393 -0.79 19.17 17.06
C ALA A 393 0.63 19.43 17.59
N SER A 394 1.54 18.49 17.30
CA SER A 394 2.97 18.65 17.60
C SER A 394 3.56 19.90 16.92
N PRO A 395 4.50 20.61 17.56
CA PRO A 395 5.09 21.85 17.05
C PRO A 395 6.26 21.58 16.08
N ASP A 396 6.02 20.74 15.06
CA ASP A 396 7.00 20.34 14.05
C ASP A 396 6.35 20.21 12.66
N GLY A 397 7.16 19.84 11.66
CA GLY A 397 6.71 19.74 10.27
C GLY A 397 5.62 18.70 10.05
N ASP A 398 5.57 17.65 10.88
CA ASP A 398 4.55 16.62 10.78
C ASP A 398 3.25 17.09 11.39
N SER A 399 3.26 18.07 12.32
CA SER A 399 2.07 18.62 12.95
C SER A 399 1.05 17.53 13.27
N ALA A 400 1.51 16.50 13.97
CA ALA A 400 0.78 15.27 14.18
C ALA A 400 -0.15 15.38 15.40
N LEU A 401 -1.25 14.61 15.40
CA LEU A 401 -2.28 14.66 16.42
C LEU A 401 -3.00 13.32 16.54
N ILE A 402 -3.11 12.79 17.77
CA ILE A 402 -3.94 11.61 18.08
C ILE A 402 -5.19 12.04 18.84
N ILE A 403 -6.35 11.55 18.38
CA ILE A 403 -7.62 11.71 19.06
C ILE A 403 -8.20 10.33 19.36
N VAL A 404 -8.40 10.02 20.65
CA VAL A 404 -9.07 8.79 21.10
C VAL A 404 -10.52 9.10 21.44
N ASP A 405 -11.45 8.59 20.64
CA ASP A 405 -12.89 8.70 20.83
C ASP A 405 -13.39 7.61 21.78
N GLN A 406 -13.64 7.97 23.04
CA GLN A 406 -14.12 7.01 24.05
C GLN A 406 -15.54 6.53 23.78
N ALA A 407 -16.37 7.29 23.04
CA ALA A 407 -17.73 6.86 22.73
C ALA A 407 -17.75 5.72 21.72
N LYS A 408 -16.83 5.74 20.76
CA LYS A 408 -16.72 4.71 19.71
C LYS A 408 -15.65 3.65 19.97
N GLY A 409 -14.70 3.92 20.86
CA GLY A 409 -13.53 3.07 21.05
C GLY A 409 -12.54 3.14 19.88
N CYS A 410 -12.47 4.30 19.20
CA CYS A 410 -11.64 4.50 18.02
C CYS A 410 -10.49 5.49 18.31
N ALA A 411 -9.36 5.30 17.65
CA ALA A 411 -8.27 6.28 17.61
C ALA A 411 -8.14 6.83 16.19
N TYR A 412 -7.96 8.14 16.08
CA TYR A 412 -7.68 8.84 14.83
C TYR A 412 -6.32 9.50 14.92
N GLU A 413 -5.38 9.07 14.10
CA GLU A 413 -4.01 9.59 14.02
C GLU A 413 -3.91 10.45 12.76
N LEU A 414 -3.61 11.74 12.91
CA LEU A 414 -3.60 12.73 11.85
C LEU A 414 -2.17 13.25 11.62
N GLU A 415 -1.81 13.46 10.37
CA GLU A 415 -0.52 14.01 9.95
C GLU A 415 -0.71 15.29 9.13
N MET A 416 0.20 16.24 9.29
CA MET A 416 0.18 17.61 8.78
C MET A 416 -1.14 18.30 9.12
N PHE A 417 -1.62 18.12 10.35
CA PHE A 417 -2.86 18.72 10.81
C PHE A 417 -2.70 20.23 10.93
N ASN A 418 -3.67 20.96 10.38
CA ASN A 418 -3.75 22.41 10.53
C ASN A 418 -5.07 22.84 11.19
N ASN A 419 -5.01 24.02 11.84
CA ASN A 419 -6.14 24.57 12.60
C ASN A 419 -7.37 24.90 11.71
N SER A 420 -7.18 24.95 10.39
CA SER A 420 -8.25 25.09 9.39
C SER A 420 -9.02 23.80 9.10
N SER A 421 -8.88 22.77 9.95
CA SER A 421 -9.64 21.51 9.82
C SER A 421 -9.18 20.63 8.66
N SER A 422 -7.89 20.63 8.35
CA SER A 422 -7.31 19.78 7.30
C SER A 422 -6.13 19.01 7.84
N ALA A 423 -5.93 17.81 7.33
CA ALA A 423 -4.73 17.00 7.50
C ALA A 423 -4.31 16.46 6.12
N VAL A 424 -3.05 16.09 5.94
CA VAL A 424 -2.59 15.46 4.69
C VAL A 424 -2.94 13.99 4.69
N ALA A 425 -2.59 13.29 5.77
CA ALA A 425 -2.87 11.88 5.95
C ALA A 425 -3.60 11.60 7.26
N SER A 426 -4.20 10.42 7.37
CA SER A 426 -4.84 9.94 8.58
C SER A 426 -4.77 8.42 8.66
N ALA A 427 -4.71 7.86 9.86
CA ALA A 427 -5.16 6.50 10.12
C ALA A 427 -6.22 6.45 11.22
N SER A 428 -7.04 5.41 11.15
CA SER A 428 -7.99 5.08 12.18
C SER A 428 -7.67 3.70 12.74
N TYR A 429 -7.97 3.49 14.02
CA TYR A 429 -7.76 2.20 14.67
C TYR A 429 -8.86 1.90 15.68
N HIS A 430 -9.12 0.62 15.92
CA HIS A 430 -9.84 0.19 17.12
C HIS A 430 -8.93 0.32 18.35
N ALA A 431 -9.10 1.41 19.10
CA ALA A 431 -8.18 1.84 20.16
C ALA A 431 -8.08 0.87 21.34
N TYR A 432 -9.05 -0.03 21.52
CA TYR A 432 -9.08 -0.97 22.65
C TYR A 432 -9.23 -2.43 22.22
N THR A 433 -9.63 -2.69 20.98
CA THR A 433 -9.96 -4.05 20.52
C THR A 433 -9.24 -4.44 19.23
N GLY A 434 -8.55 -3.51 18.55
CA GLY A 434 -7.67 -3.81 17.43
C GLY A 434 -6.30 -4.28 17.91
N THR A 435 -5.42 -4.68 16.99
CA THR A 435 -4.02 -4.99 17.33
C THR A 435 -3.05 -3.84 17.10
N GLY A 436 -3.51 -2.68 16.59
CA GLY A 436 -2.66 -1.50 16.40
C GLY A 436 -1.76 -1.58 15.16
N GLY A 437 -2.15 -2.37 14.17
CA GLY A 437 -1.63 -2.37 12.81
C GLY A 437 -2.77 -2.23 11.81
N HIS A 438 -2.47 -1.80 10.59
CA HIS A 438 -3.43 -1.64 9.50
C HIS A 438 -2.99 -2.48 8.29
N THR A 439 -3.93 -2.89 7.45
CA THR A 439 -3.62 -3.40 6.11
C THR A 439 -2.94 -2.31 5.27
N SER A 440 -2.07 -2.62 4.30
CA SER A 440 -1.41 -1.58 3.51
C SER A 440 -2.39 -0.61 2.84
N GLY A 441 -2.10 0.69 2.87
CA GLY A 441 -2.57 1.65 1.87
C GLY A 441 -2.20 3.09 2.21
N PRO A 442 -3.08 4.10 2.03
CA PRO A 442 -2.68 5.51 2.09
C PRO A 442 -2.53 6.04 3.54
N ALA A 443 -1.81 5.30 4.39
CA ALA A 443 -1.66 5.63 5.79
C ALA A 443 -0.44 6.48 6.10
N HIS A 444 -0.43 6.92 7.36
CA HIS A 444 0.45 7.93 7.94
C HIS A 444 1.84 7.43 8.37
N SER A 445 2.18 6.14 8.23
CA SER A 445 3.49 5.60 8.63
C SER A 445 4.03 4.53 7.68
N GLY A 446 5.35 4.45 7.56
CA GLY A 446 6.05 3.56 6.63
C GLY A 446 5.82 2.06 6.86
N GLY A 447 5.35 1.66 8.04
CA GLY A 447 5.06 0.27 8.41
C GLY A 447 3.59 -0.06 8.69
N GLU A 448 2.66 0.90 8.57
CA GLU A 448 1.22 0.75 8.92
C GLU A 448 0.95 0.43 10.41
N LEU A 449 1.86 0.89 11.27
CA LEU A 449 1.80 0.67 12.70
C LEU A 449 1.39 1.95 13.42
N SER A 450 0.45 1.82 14.36
CA SER A 450 -0.07 2.94 15.15
C SER A 450 1.02 3.64 15.96
N TRP A 451 0.94 4.97 16.02
CA TRP A 451 1.69 5.74 17.01
C TRP A 451 1.16 5.52 18.43
N LEU A 452 -0.14 5.59 18.65
CA LEU A 452 -0.77 5.43 19.97
C LEU A 452 -0.29 4.18 20.71
N ALA A 453 -0.04 3.10 19.98
CA ALA A 453 0.33 1.80 20.55
C ALA A 453 1.73 1.75 21.16
N GLY A 454 2.69 2.47 20.57
CA GLY A 454 4.11 2.34 20.90
C GLY A 454 4.75 3.58 21.52
N LEU A 455 3.97 4.61 21.82
CA LEU A 455 4.42 5.81 22.53
C LEU A 455 4.61 5.53 24.03
N ILE A 456 5.71 6.02 24.59
CA ILE A 456 5.93 6.05 26.04
C ILE A 456 5.08 7.16 26.66
N ARG A 457 4.14 6.82 27.54
CA ARG A 457 3.17 7.77 28.10
C ARG A 457 3.62 8.34 29.43
N SER A 458 3.28 9.59 29.72
CA SER A 458 3.59 10.22 31.02
C SER A 458 3.01 9.45 32.20
N ALA A 459 1.79 8.92 32.06
CA ALA A 459 1.15 8.11 33.08
C ALA A 459 1.92 6.82 33.42
N GLU A 460 2.58 6.21 32.43
CA GLU A 460 3.40 4.99 32.61
C GLU A 460 4.69 5.30 33.36
N VAL A 461 5.38 6.35 32.92
CA VAL A 461 6.60 6.81 33.59
C VAL A 461 6.31 7.23 35.02
N ASN A 462 5.20 7.94 35.25
CA ASN A 462 4.77 8.39 36.56
C ASN A 462 4.34 7.23 37.48
N SER A 463 3.87 6.12 36.91
CA SER A 463 3.50 4.91 37.65
C SER A 463 4.65 3.89 37.78
N GLY A 464 5.79 4.16 37.15
CA GLY A 464 7.03 3.41 37.37
C GLY A 464 7.31 2.27 36.38
N GLY A 465 6.56 2.15 35.28
CA GLY A 465 6.81 1.08 34.32
C GLY A 465 6.10 1.24 32.97
N ILE A 466 6.78 0.79 31.92
CA ILE A 466 6.28 0.74 30.54
C ILE A 466 6.05 -0.73 30.19
N ASN A 467 4.78 -1.12 30.03
CA ASN A 467 4.36 -2.51 29.92
C ASN A 467 3.80 -2.84 28.52
N HIS A 468 4.49 -2.37 27.49
CA HIS A 468 4.18 -2.64 26.09
C HIS A 468 5.44 -2.47 25.23
N ALA A 469 5.39 -2.99 24.01
CA ALA A 469 6.45 -2.80 23.03
C ALA A 469 6.47 -1.35 22.53
N LEU A 470 7.65 -0.84 22.20
CA LEU A 470 7.84 0.53 21.74
C LEU A 470 7.74 0.65 20.23
N ARG A 471 7.26 1.79 19.73
CA ARG A 471 7.40 2.15 18.32
C ARG A 471 8.80 2.72 18.11
N TYR A 472 9.52 2.25 17.08
CA TYR A 472 10.77 2.86 16.68
C TYR A 472 10.85 3.14 15.17
N ALA A 473 11.73 4.06 14.80
CA ALA A 473 12.14 4.33 13.43
C ALA A 473 13.67 4.32 13.33
N LEU A 474 14.21 4.09 12.12
CA LEU A 474 15.67 3.96 11.94
C LEU A 474 16.19 4.34 10.53
N PRO A 475 17.50 4.59 10.35
CA PRO A 475 18.06 5.07 9.08
C PRO A 475 18.30 4.01 8.02
N ILE A 476 18.22 2.74 8.38
CA ILE A 476 18.54 1.61 7.52
C ILE A 476 17.31 0.76 7.19
N GLY A 477 16.15 1.42 7.00
CA GLY A 477 14.90 0.75 6.62
C GLY A 477 15.07 0.01 5.29
N SER A 478 14.75 -1.27 5.29
CA SER A 478 14.69 -2.11 4.07
C SER A 478 13.51 -1.72 3.21
N PRO A 479 13.54 -1.91 1.87
CA PRO A 479 12.35 -1.88 1.02
C PRO A 479 11.37 -3.04 1.28
N ARG A 480 11.76 -4.02 2.11
CA ARG A 480 10.91 -5.14 2.53
C ARG A 480 10.25 -4.85 3.87
N PHE A 481 9.20 -5.60 4.18
CA PHE A 481 8.51 -5.56 5.46
C PHE A 481 8.34 -6.98 6.01
N VAL A 482 8.05 -7.13 7.29
CA VAL A 482 7.66 -8.37 7.95
C VAL A 482 6.49 -8.08 8.89
N TYR A 483 5.64 -9.07 9.15
CA TYR A 483 4.50 -8.85 10.06
C TYR A 483 5.00 -8.59 11.49
N PRO A 484 4.33 -7.70 12.25
CA PRO A 484 3.02 -7.10 11.97
C PRO A 484 3.00 -5.90 11.02
N GLY A 485 4.16 -5.39 10.58
CA GLY A 485 4.19 -4.39 9.52
C GLY A 485 3.64 -4.95 8.21
N THR A 486 2.98 -4.13 7.40
CA THR A 486 2.35 -4.59 6.14
C THR A 486 2.84 -3.87 4.91
N ARG A 487 3.71 -2.88 5.06
CA ARG A 487 4.35 -2.17 3.95
C ARG A 487 5.71 -1.63 4.37
N SER A 488 6.38 -1.00 3.41
CA SER A 488 7.67 -0.39 3.61
C SER A 488 7.84 0.92 2.83
N ASP A 489 8.40 1.93 3.48
CA ASP A 489 8.93 3.14 2.84
C ASP A 489 10.47 3.12 2.71
N GLY A 490 11.10 2.06 3.20
CA GLY A 490 12.55 1.93 3.27
C GLY A 490 13.19 1.77 1.90
N SER A 491 14.50 1.99 1.85
CA SER A 491 15.26 2.00 0.59
C SER A 491 16.66 1.39 0.71
N THR A 492 17.06 0.93 1.90
CA THR A 492 18.39 0.35 2.14
C THR A 492 18.39 -1.14 1.77
N PRO A 493 19.08 -1.58 0.71
CA PRO A 493 19.20 -3.00 0.41
C PRO A 493 19.87 -3.75 1.57
N GLY A 494 19.30 -4.87 2.00
CA GLY A 494 19.79 -5.61 3.16
C GLY A 494 19.54 -4.95 4.52
N GLY A 495 18.86 -3.80 4.54
CA GLY A 495 18.45 -3.11 5.76
C GLY A 495 17.42 -3.88 6.59
N ILE A 496 16.94 -3.25 7.66
CA ILE A 496 15.96 -3.83 8.59
C ILE A 496 14.54 -3.64 8.03
N PRO A 497 13.77 -4.71 7.78
CA PRO A 497 12.37 -4.60 7.36
C PRO A 497 11.48 -3.81 8.35
N GLN A 498 10.53 -3.01 7.87
CA GLN A 498 9.46 -2.52 8.75
C GLN A 498 8.69 -3.70 9.34
N GLY A 499 8.18 -3.53 10.57
CA GLY A 499 7.59 -4.57 11.39
C GLY A 499 8.58 -5.51 12.08
N THR A 500 9.90 -5.36 11.85
CA THR A 500 10.90 -6.14 12.62
C THR A 500 10.82 -5.78 14.09
N ARG A 501 10.83 -6.79 14.97
CA ARG A 501 10.89 -6.60 16.42
C ARG A 501 12.34 -6.57 16.88
N MET A 502 12.77 -5.46 17.48
CA MET A 502 14.05 -5.38 18.19
C MET A 502 13.84 -5.60 19.69
N ARG A 503 14.86 -6.09 20.38
CA ARG A 503 14.94 -6.07 21.84
C ARG A 503 16.34 -5.68 22.30
N LEU A 504 16.44 -5.23 23.55
CA LEU A 504 17.73 -5.22 24.23
C LEU A 504 17.99 -6.62 24.79
N ASP A 505 19.24 -7.11 24.76
CA ASP A 505 19.59 -8.43 25.30
C ASP A 505 19.00 -8.60 26.71
N PRO A 506 18.11 -9.59 26.93
CA PRO A 506 17.41 -9.77 28.20
C PRO A 506 18.34 -10.19 29.34
N SER A 507 19.55 -10.68 29.03
CA SER A 507 20.57 -11.03 30.02
C SER A 507 21.50 -9.86 30.37
N LEU A 508 21.40 -8.74 29.65
CA LEU A 508 22.25 -7.58 29.87
C LEU A 508 22.01 -6.96 31.25
N ASP A 509 23.09 -6.85 32.02
CA ASP A 509 23.09 -6.14 33.30
C ASP A 509 23.12 -4.62 33.06
N LEU A 510 21.96 -3.99 33.27
CA LEU A 510 21.78 -2.55 33.07
C LEU A 510 22.51 -1.68 34.10
N ASP A 511 22.94 -2.22 35.24
CA ASP A 511 23.68 -1.45 36.25
C ASP A 511 25.06 -1.01 35.76
N GLN A 512 25.60 -1.66 34.72
CA GLN A 512 26.88 -1.34 34.13
C GLN A 512 26.89 -0.05 33.29
N PHE A 513 25.71 0.50 32.96
CA PHE A 513 25.56 1.60 32.00
C PHE A 513 25.23 2.95 32.62
N SER A 514 25.18 3.05 33.97
CA SER A 514 24.88 4.30 34.69
C SER A 514 23.63 5.04 34.16
N LEU A 515 22.58 4.28 33.84
CA LEU A 515 21.36 4.81 33.24
C LEU A 515 20.60 5.70 34.23
N THR A 516 20.04 6.80 33.72
CA THR A 516 19.03 7.57 34.47
C THR A 516 17.80 6.69 34.75
N PRO A 517 16.95 7.04 35.74
CA PRO A 517 15.73 6.28 36.02
C PRO A 517 14.82 6.12 34.79
N PHE A 518 14.70 7.16 33.95
CA PHE A 518 13.93 7.10 32.71
C PHE A 518 14.57 6.14 31.69
N GLN A 519 15.88 6.28 31.44
CA GLN A 519 16.61 5.38 30.53
C GLN A 519 16.52 3.92 30.97
N ARG A 520 16.65 3.64 32.27
CA ARG A 520 16.50 2.29 32.81
C ARG A 520 15.10 1.73 32.55
N MET A 521 14.06 2.55 32.71
CA MET A 521 12.68 2.14 32.42
C MET A 521 12.48 1.78 30.94
N VAL A 522 13.01 2.60 30.02
CA VAL A 522 12.96 2.32 28.57
C VAL A 522 13.76 1.06 28.22
N ALA A 523 14.95 0.88 28.80
CA ALA A 523 15.79 -0.30 28.58
C ALA A 523 15.10 -1.59 29.06
N VAL A 524 14.46 -1.56 30.23
CA VAL A 524 13.66 -2.68 30.75
C VAL A 524 12.46 -2.99 29.84
N ALA A 525 11.79 -1.97 29.31
CA ALA A 525 10.72 -2.16 28.33
C ALA A 525 11.26 -2.84 27.06
N LEU A 526 12.43 -2.43 26.58
CA LEU A 526 13.09 -3.06 25.43
C LEU A 526 13.57 -4.49 25.72
N GLN A 527 13.91 -4.85 26.96
CA GLN A 527 14.24 -6.24 27.33
C GLN A 527 12.98 -7.12 27.35
N ASN A 528 11.89 -6.62 27.93
CA ASN A 528 10.68 -7.41 28.18
C ASN A 528 9.72 -7.47 26.99
N TYR A 529 9.54 -6.34 26.30
CA TYR A 529 8.58 -6.19 25.20
C TYR A 529 9.24 -5.79 23.88
N GLY A 530 10.44 -5.20 23.93
CA GLY A 530 11.14 -4.76 22.72
C GLY A 530 10.45 -3.58 22.05
N GLY A 531 10.62 -3.46 20.74
CA GLY A 531 9.91 -2.50 19.91
C GLY A 531 9.77 -2.97 18.49
N TYR A 532 8.86 -2.36 17.73
CA TYR A 532 8.63 -2.67 16.32
C TYR A 532 9.00 -1.49 15.43
N ASN A 533 9.68 -1.80 14.33
CA ASN A 533 10.02 -0.82 13.31
C ASN A 533 8.76 -0.34 12.60
N ALA A 534 8.46 0.95 12.68
CA ALA A 534 7.28 1.52 12.03
C ALA A 534 7.62 2.53 10.93
N ASP A 535 8.89 2.92 10.78
CA ASP A 535 9.29 4.00 9.86
C ASP A 535 10.77 4.01 9.51
N THR A 536 11.08 4.65 8.38
CA THR A 536 12.44 5.10 8.07
C THR A 536 12.66 6.52 8.63
N ALA A 537 13.77 6.75 9.32
CA ALA A 537 14.11 8.06 9.90
C ALA A 537 15.61 8.35 9.83
N GLY A 538 16.05 9.59 10.06
CA GLY A 538 17.47 9.94 10.03
C GLY A 538 18.33 9.30 11.15
N VAL A 539 17.69 8.82 12.22
CA VAL A 539 18.33 8.23 13.40
C VAL A 539 17.52 7.06 13.93
N LEU A 540 18.15 6.17 14.72
CA LEU A 540 17.42 5.19 15.52
C LEU A 540 16.72 5.93 16.68
N ALA A 541 15.39 5.95 16.69
CA ALA A 541 14.61 6.70 17.67
C ALA A 541 13.43 5.91 18.22
N VAL A 542 13.16 6.09 19.51
CA VAL A 542 11.88 5.80 20.16
C VAL A 542 11.20 7.12 20.55
N ALA A 543 9.92 7.08 20.93
CA ALA A 543 9.17 8.29 21.21
C ALA A 543 8.35 8.20 22.50
N THR A 544 8.32 9.29 23.26
CA THR A 544 7.29 9.54 24.26
C THR A 544 6.12 10.28 23.66
N GLU A 545 4.94 10.23 24.27
CA GLU A 545 3.87 11.17 23.93
C GLU A 545 4.36 12.63 24.05
N ASN A 546 3.77 13.52 23.25
CA ASN A 546 3.89 14.96 23.49
C ASN A 546 2.91 15.37 24.60
N THR A 547 3.41 16.02 25.65
CA THR A 547 2.61 16.35 26.85
C THR A 547 1.71 17.58 26.69
N ALA A 548 1.43 18.07 25.49
CA ALA A 548 0.48 19.16 25.28
C ALA A 548 -0.95 18.82 25.77
N ALA A 549 -1.28 17.53 25.82
CA ALA A 549 -2.59 17.01 26.22
C ALA A 549 -2.59 16.24 27.56
N SER A 550 -1.43 16.06 28.19
CA SER A 550 -1.26 15.18 29.35
C SER A 550 -0.45 15.85 30.46
N ALA A 551 -0.39 15.19 31.63
CA ALA A 551 0.48 15.63 32.72
C ALA A 551 1.95 15.55 32.29
N PRO A 552 2.84 16.41 32.81
CA PRO A 552 4.27 16.29 32.54
C PRO A 552 4.82 14.99 33.12
N PHE A 553 5.93 14.53 32.53
CA PHE A 553 6.74 13.45 33.08
C PHE A 553 7.36 13.87 34.43
N ASN A 554 7.36 12.97 35.41
CA ASN A 554 8.01 13.16 36.71
C ASN A 554 9.52 12.88 36.69
N LEU A 555 10.06 12.39 35.57
CA LEU A 555 11.47 12.11 35.34
C LEU A 555 12.02 12.97 34.20
N SER A 556 13.33 13.24 34.26
CA SER A 556 14.03 13.90 33.16
C SER A 556 14.16 12.95 31.96
N LEU A 557 13.68 13.39 30.81
CA LEU A 557 13.66 12.59 29.58
C LEU A 557 15.01 12.65 28.86
N SER A 558 15.50 11.49 28.42
CA SER A 558 16.72 11.38 27.60
C SER A 558 16.73 10.08 26.80
N GLY A 559 17.38 10.10 25.63
CA GLY A 559 17.61 8.90 24.81
C GLY A 559 18.57 7.92 25.48
N LEU A 560 18.65 6.68 24.98
CA LEU A 560 19.55 5.66 25.51
C LEU A 560 20.98 5.83 24.97
N PRO A 561 22.02 5.55 25.78
CA PRO A 561 23.41 5.73 25.36
C PRO A 561 23.81 4.80 24.22
N GLN A 562 24.77 5.25 23.40
CA GLN A 562 25.35 4.49 22.27
C GLN A 562 25.83 3.09 22.67
N ALA A 563 26.37 2.94 23.88
CA ALA A 563 26.88 1.66 24.36
C ALA A 563 25.83 0.54 24.39
N LEU A 564 24.53 0.86 24.41
CA LEU A 564 23.46 -0.14 24.36
C LEU A 564 23.16 -0.66 22.94
N ILE A 565 23.59 0.03 21.89
CA ILE A 565 23.32 -0.38 20.50
C ILE A 565 23.92 -1.76 20.19
N GLN A 566 25.14 -2.01 20.67
CA GLN A 566 25.82 -3.31 20.46
C GLN A 566 25.13 -4.49 21.16
N HIS A 567 24.17 -4.22 22.05
CA HIS A 567 23.39 -5.21 22.78
C HIS A 567 21.96 -5.35 22.25
N LEU A 568 21.63 -4.67 21.14
CA LEU A 568 20.37 -4.88 20.46
C LEU A 568 20.36 -6.25 19.77
N GLN A 569 19.20 -6.90 19.81
CA GLN A 569 18.92 -8.14 19.12
C GLN A 569 17.68 -7.94 18.26
N PHE A 570 17.79 -8.12 16.95
CA PHE A 570 16.64 -8.15 16.05
C PHE A 570 16.13 -9.58 15.96
N LEU A 571 14.85 -9.77 16.19
CA LEU A 571 14.25 -11.09 16.35
C LEU A 571 13.78 -11.64 15.01
N LYS A 572 13.88 -12.97 14.84
CA LYS A 572 13.25 -13.66 13.72
C LYS A 572 11.73 -13.40 13.81
N PRO A 573 11.06 -12.98 12.72
CA PRO A 573 9.62 -12.78 12.73
C PRO A 573 8.90 -14.08 13.09
N THR A 574 8.02 -14.01 14.08
CA THR A 574 7.16 -15.13 14.54
C THR A 574 5.69 -14.80 14.45
N VAL A 575 5.35 -13.50 14.43
CA VAL A 575 4.00 -13.01 14.17
C VAL A 575 3.70 -13.20 12.69
N THR A 576 2.58 -13.83 12.38
CA THR A 576 2.05 -13.90 11.01
C THR A 576 0.94 -12.88 10.83
N SER A 577 0.57 -12.59 9.58
CA SER A 577 -0.61 -11.76 9.34
C SER A 577 -1.91 -12.40 9.86
N THR A 578 -1.99 -13.74 9.87
CA THR A 578 -3.20 -14.46 10.33
C THR A 578 -3.36 -14.47 11.85
N ASP A 579 -2.30 -14.15 12.61
CA ASP A 579 -2.33 -14.00 14.07
C ASP A 579 -2.82 -12.62 14.52
N ILE A 580 -2.88 -11.64 13.62
CA ILE A 580 -3.17 -10.24 13.95
C ILE A 580 -4.48 -9.77 13.32
N ARG A 581 -5.11 -8.81 14.00
CA ARG A 581 -6.35 -8.13 13.56
C ARG A 581 -5.97 -6.73 13.12
N LEU A 582 -5.74 -6.61 11.82
CA LEU A 582 -5.38 -5.39 11.16
C LEU A 582 -6.65 -4.58 10.90
N ASP A 583 -6.59 -3.31 11.23
CA ASP A 583 -7.61 -2.36 10.79
C ASP A 583 -7.60 -2.30 9.25
N GLU A 584 -8.79 -2.30 8.65
CA GLU A 584 -8.94 -2.44 7.21
C GLU A 584 -10.11 -1.63 6.64
N GLN A 585 -10.02 -1.27 5.37
CA GLN A 585 -11.03 -0.44 4.68
C GLN A 585 -12.44 -1.02 4.72
N ALA A 586 -12.59 -2.35 4.71
CA ALA A 586 -13.91 -2.97 4.73
C ALA A 586 -14.65 -2.69 6.05
N ASP A 587 -13.92 -2.41 7.14
CA ASP A 587 -14.49 -2.05 8.41
C ASP A 587 -14.84 -0.55 8.46
N GLN A 588 -16.11 -0.23 8.72
CA GLN A 588 -16.60 1.15 8.75
C GLN A 588 -16.78 1.70 10.17
N THR A 589 -16.54 0.91 11.22
CA THR A 589 -16.80 1.30 12.63
C THR A 589 -15.98 2.53 13.06
N CYS A 590 -14.69 2.54 12.75
CA CYS A 590 -13.75 3.62 13.05
C CYS A 590 -13.43 4.51 11.85
N ALA A 591 -14.31 4.52 10.83
CA ALA A 591 -14.10 5.28 9.60
C ALA A 591 -12.70 5.05 9.00
N GLN A 592 -12.39 3.77 8.78
CA GLN A 592 -11.10 3.30 8.30
C GLN A 592 -10.71 3.98 6.99
N GLN A 593 -9.42 3.95 6.68
CA GLN A 593 -8.92 4.58 5.47
C GLN A 593 -9.47 3.84 4.24
N GLN A 594 -10.08 4.62 3.34
CA GLN A 594 -10.59 4.13 2.06
C GLN A 594 -9.64 4.45 0.91
#